data_AF-A0AAI9H3F4-F1
#
_entry.id   AF-A0AAI9H3F4-F1
#
_cell.length_a   1.000
_cell.length_b   1.000
_cell.length_c   1.000
_cell.angle_alpha   90.00
_cell.angle_beta   90.00
_cell.angle_gamma   90.00
#
_symmetry.space_group_name_H-M   'P 1'
#
loop_
_entity.id
_entity.type
_entity.pdbx_description
1 polymer ?
#
loop_
_entity_poly.entity_id
_entity_poly.type
_entity_poly.pdbx_seq_one_letter_code
_entity_poly.pdbx_strand_id
1 'polypeptide(L)' 'LEPGLADRLLAQTQEALSRQEMLGAPPVLLVNHALRPLLSRFLRRSLPQLVVLSNLELSDNRHIRMTATIGGK' A
#
# COMPACT_ATOMS: atom_id res chain seq x y z
N LEU A 1 -5.75 -16.00 -3.56
CA LEU A 1 -5.86 -15.19 -2.32
C LEU A 1 -6.79 -15.95 -1.42
N GLU A 2 -6.33 -16.41 -0.26
CA GLU A 2 -7.26 -16.97 0.72
C GLU A 2 -8.24 -15.87 1.14
N PRO A 3 -9.56 -16.14 1.24
CA PRO A 3 -10.57 -15.10 1.48
C PRO A 3 -10.23 -14.21 2.68
N GLY A 4 -9.80 -14.81 3.80
CA GLY A 4 -9.43 -14.07 5.00
C GLY A 4 -8.17 -13.22 4.90
N LEU A 5 -7.24 -13.53 3.97
CA LEU A 5 -6.05 -12.72 3.77
C LEU A 5 -6.39 -11.42 3.05
N ALA A 6 -7.25 -11.49 2.03
CA ALA A 6 -7.65 -10.33 1.24
C ALA A 6 -8.38 -9.30 2.11
N ASP A 7 -9.34 -9.76 2.94
CA ASP A 7 -10.09 -8.89 3.83
C ASP A 7 -9.18 -8.23 4.89
N ARG A 8 -8.27 -9.00 5.49
CA ARG A 8 -7.29 -8.45 6.44
C ARG A 8 -6.37 -7.43 5.79
N LEU A 9 -5.88 -7.70 4.58
CA LEU A 9 -5.02 -6.79 3.85
C LEU A 9 -5.75 -5.49 3.55
N LEU A 10 -7.02 -5.57 3.11
CA LEU A 10 -7.83 -4.40 2.85
C LEU A 10 -8.05 -3.57 4.13
N ALA A 11 -8.44 -4.21 5.23
CA ALA A 11 -8.67 -3.54 6.51
C ALA A 11 -7.41 -2.84 7.05
N GLN A 12 -6.27 -3.53 7.06
CA GLN A 12 -4.99 -2.97 7.49
C GLN A 12 -4.55 -1.80 6.60
N THR A 13 -4.77 -1.92 5.27
CA THR A 13 -4.41 -0.84 4.33
C THR A 13 -5.27 0.40 4.56
N GLN A 14 -6.58 0.22 4.82
CA GLN A 14 -7.50 1.32 5.13
C GLN A 14 -7.07 2.06 6.41
N GLU A 15 -6.73 1.33 7.47
CA GLU A 15 -6.25 1.92 8.74
C GLU A 15 -4.93 2.70 8.55
N ALA A 16 -4.00 2.15 7.77
CA ALA A 16 -2.75 2.84 7.46
C ALA A 16 -2.95 4.10 6.62
N LEU A 17 -3.90 4.08 5.67
CA LEU A 17 -4.25 5.23 4.85
C LEU A 17 -4.83 6.37 5.69
N SER A 18 -5.79 6.09 6.56
CA SER A 18 -6.34 7.12 7.45
C SER A 18 -5.26 7.78 8.29
N ARG A 19 -4.28 7.01 8.78
CA ARG A 19 -3.11 7.56 9.50
C ARG A 19 -2.22 8.41 8.59
N GLN A 20 -1.96 8.00 7.34
CA GLN A 20 -1.19 8.81 6.39
C GLN A 20 -1.88 10.14 6.09
N GLU A 21 -3.18 10.12 5.84
CA GLU A 21 -3.99 11.31 5.57
C GLU A 21 -3.96 12.28 6.76
N MET A 22 -4.08 11.77 7.99
CA MET A 22 -3.94 12.58 9.23
C MET A 22 -2.55 13.23 9.37
N LEU A 23 -1.50 12.59 8.83
CA LEU A 23 -0.14 13.13 8.80
C LEU A 23 0.11 14.10 7.63
N GLY A 24 -0.89 14.33 6.77
CA GLY A 24 -0.72 15.10 5.52
C GLY A 24 0.24 14.43 4.53
N ALA A 25 0.46 13.12 4.65
CA ALA A 25 1.36 12.35 3.80
C ALA A 25 0.61 11.74 2.61
N PRO A 26 1.26 11.57 1.44
CA PRO A 26 0.61 11.02 0.26
C PRO A 26 0.25 9.53 0.46
N PRO A 27 -0.95 9.08 0.02
CA PRO A 27 -1.43 7.71 0.16
C PRO A 27 -0.70 6.74 -0.78
N VAL A 28 0.47 6.25 -0.35
CA VAL A 28 1.37 5.42 -1.17
C VAL A 28 1.70 4.12 -0.47
N LEU A 29 1.40 2.99 -1.14
CA LEU A 29 1.80 1.66 -0.72
C LEU A 29 2.99 1.19 -1.57
N LEU A 30 4.12 0.95 -0.90
CA LEU A 30 5.31 0.37 -1.52
C LEU A 30 5.25 -1.15 -1.43
N VAL A 31 5.47 -1.83 -2.57
CA VAL A 31 5.42 -3.30 -2.65
C VAL A 31 6.60 -3.87 -3.42
N ASN A 32 6.83 -5.18 -3.28
CA ASN A 32 7.72 -5.90 -4.19
C ASN A 32 7.15 -5.84 -5.63
N HIS A 33 8.01 -5.62 -6.61
CA HIS A 33 7.65 -5.56 -8.03
C HIS A 33 6.72 -6.68 -8.51
N ALA A 34 6.96 -7.93 -8.11
CA ALA A 34 6.13 -9.07 -8.53
C ALA A 34 4.66 -8.99 -8.05
N LEU A 35 4.41 -8.33 -6.90
CA LEU A 35 3.08 -8.21 -6.31
C LEU A 35 2.30 -6.98 -6.81
N ARG A 36 3.01 -6.00 -7.38
CA ARG A 36 2.45 -4.70 -7.81
C ARG A 36 1.20 -4.80 -8.68
N PRO A 37 1.18 -5.56 -9.80
CA PRO A 37 -0.01 -5.61 -10.65
C PRO A 37 -1.23 -6.23 -9.95
N LEU A 38 -1.00 -7.24 -9.10
CA LEU A 38 -2.06 -7.89 -8.34
C LEU A 38 -2.65 -6.95 -7.29
N LEU A 39 -1.79 -6.35 -6.45
CA LEU A 39 -2.21 -5.48 -5.36
C LEU A 39 -2.81 -4.16 -5.85
N SER A 40 -2.25 -3.57 -6.91
CA SER A 40 -2.81 -2.38 -7.54
C SER A 40 -4.24 -2.63 -8.02
N ARG A 41 -4.50 -3.75 -8.71
CA ARG A 41 -5.83 -4.09 -9.20
C ARG A 41 -6.81 -4.44 -8.07
N PHE A 42 -6.33 -5.16 -7.05
CA PHE A 42 -7.15 -5.55 -5.90
C PHE A 42 -7.60 -4.33 -5.09
N LEU A 43 -6.65 -3.47 -4.70
CA LEU A 43 -6.91 -2.35 -3.80
C LEU A 43 -7.62 -1.18 -4.50
N ARG A 44 -7.37 -0.93 -5.79
CA ARG A 44 -7.96 0.20 -6.53
C ARG A 44 -9.50 0.22 -6.52
N ARG A 45 -10.16 -0.94 -6.40
CA ARG A 45 -11.63 -1.01 -6.35
C ARG A 45 -12.20 -0.39 -5.08
N SER A 46 -11.50 -0.58 -3.95
CA SER A 46 -11.95 -0.13 -2.63
C SER A 46 -11.27 1.16 -2.19
N LEU A 47 -10.05 1.41 -2.68
CA LEU A 47 -9.15 2.50 -2.29
C LEU A 47 -8.64 3.24 -3.54
N PRO A 48 -9.49 3.97 -4.27
CA PRO A 48 -9.13 4.60 -5.53
C PRO A 48 -8.06 5.69 -5.39
N GLN A 49 -7.89 6.29 -4.21
CA GLN A 49 -6.86 7.28 -3.92
C GLN A 49 -5.48 6.67 -3.64
N LEU A 50 -5.40 5.37 -3.35
CA LEU A 50 -4.15 4.71 -3.02
C LEU A 50 -3.29 4.50 -4.28
N VAL A 51 -2.08 5.04 -4.25
CA VAL A 51 -1.06 4.75 -5.26
C VAL A 51 -0.24 3.55 -4.82
N VAL A 52 -0.13 2.54 -5.69
CA VAL A 52 0.71 1.36 -5.45
C VAL A 52 1.96 1.44 -6.32
N LEU A 53 3.12 1.58 -5.67
CA LEU A 53 4.43 1.65 -6.32
C LEU A 53 5.23 0.38 -6.05
N SER A 54 5.98 -0.07 -7.05
CA SER A 54 7.01 -1.08 -6.82
C SER A 54 8.32 -0.46 -6.36
N ASN A 55 9.13 -1.25 -5.66
CA ASN A 55 10.50 -0.86 -5.31
C ASN A 55 11.37 -0.45 -6.53
N LEU A 56 11.11 -1.00 -7.72
CA LEU A 56 11.80 -0.63 -8.95
C LEU A 56 11.33 0.70 -9.57
N GLU A 57 10.17 1.25 -9.17
CA GLU A 57 9.67 2.56 -9.63
C GLU A 57 10.28 3.73 -8.84
N LEU A 58 11.06 3.43 -7.80
CA LEU A 58 11.75 4.42 -7.00
C LEU A 58 13.09 4.77 -7.65
N SER A 59 13.36 6.06 -7.83
CA SER A 59 14.67 6.56 -8.23
C SER A 59 15.56 6.66 -6.99
N ASP A 60 16.87 6.41 -7.15
CA ASP A 60 17.84 6.33 -6.04
C ASP A 60 17.95 7.58 -5.16
N ASN A 61 17.39 8.73 -5.58
CA ASN A 61 17.55 10.01 -4.89
C ASN A 61 16.31 10.47 -4.11
N ARG A 62 15.45 9.56 -3.65
CA ARG A 62 14.26 9.89 -2.85
C ARG A 62 14.40 9.36 -1.41
N HIS A 63 14.24 10.25 -0.42
CA HIS A 63 14.11 9.86 0.97
C HIS A 63 12.73 9.25 1.22
N ILE A 64 12.71 7.97 1.61
CA ILE A 64 11.48 7.24 1.87
C ILE A 64 11.39 6.94 3.36
N ARG A 65 10.30 7.36 3.98
CA ARG A 65 9.98 7.02 5.37
C ARG A 65 8.82 6.03 5.41
N MET A 66 9.11 4.80 5.85
CA MET A 66 8.05 3.82 6.09
C MET A 66 7.26 4.21 7.34
N THR A 67 5.95 4.41 7.19
CA THR A 67 5.05 4.80 8.30
C THR A 67 4.19 3.65 8.80
N ALA A 68 4.01 2.61 7.99
CA ALA A 68 3.26 1.40 8.34
C ALA A 68 3.75 0.22 7.51
N THR A 69 3.54 -0.99 8.02
CA THR A 69 3.79 -2.26 7.30
C THR A 69 2.48 -3.05 7.27
N ILE A 70 2.04 -3.45 6.08
CA ILE A 70 0.81 -4.21 5.87
C ILE A 70 1.15 -5.70 5.70
N GLY A 71 0.38 -6.59 6.33
CA GLY A 71 0.65 -8.03 6.31
C GLY A 71 1.86 -8.47 7.15
N GLY A 72 2.46 -7.55 7.92
CA GLY A 72 3.57 -7.79 8.83
C GLY A 72 3.12 -8.24 10.23
N LYS A 73 2.15 -9.16 10.30
CA LYS A 73 1.79 -10.05 11.42
C LYS A 73 0.49 -10.78 11.06
#